data_AF-A0A183ISA7-F1
#
_entry.id   AF-A0A183ISA7-F1
#
_cell.length_a   1.000
_cell.length_b   1.000
_cell.length_c   1.000
_cell.angle_alpha   90.00
_cell.angle_beta   90.00
_cell.angle_gamma   90.00
#
_symmetry.space_group_name_H-M   'P 1'
#
loop_
_entity.id
_entity.type
_entity.pdbx_description
1 polymer ?
#
loop_
_entity_poly.entity_id
_entity_poly.type
_entity_poly.pdbx_seq_one_letter_code
_entity_poly.pdbx_strand_id
1 'polypeptide(L)' 'MQVYSPNLEGEYGTFPEEVQSALSEVPNTESLILMGDFNAHVGVDAEKWNGVIGKNGPSDSINTSE' A
#
# COMPACT_ATOMS: atom_id res chain seq x y z
N MET A 1 3.37 -9.81 7.99
CA MET A 1 4.46 -8.82 8.15
C MET A 1 3.83 -7.46 8.36
N GLN A 2 4.38 -6.62 9.25
CA GLN A 2 3.87 -5.28 9.50
C GLN A 2 4.88 -4.23 9.04
N VAL A 3 4.43 -3.24 8.28
CA VAL A 3 5.27 -2.22 7.63
C VAL A 3 4.70 -0.82 7.88
N TYR A 4 5.57 0.16 8.04
CA TYR A 4 5.18 1.56 8.20
C TYR A 4 5.97 2.41 7.22
N SER A 5 5.25 3.16 6.38
CA SER A 5 5.85 4.12 5.46
C SER A 5 6.28 5.38 6.20
N PRO A 6 7.39 6.01 5.81
CA PRO A 6 7.76 7.31 6.31
C PRO A 6 6.66 8.35 6.02
N ASN A 7 6.43 9.26 6.96
CA ASN A 7 5.43 10.34 6.78
C ASN A 7 5.96 11.52 5.93
N LEU A 8 7.29 11.57 5.69
CA LEU A 8 7.93 12.65 4.96
C LEU A 8 8.20 12.21 3.51
N GLU A 9 7.67 12.94 2.53
CA GLU A 9 7.79 12.61 1.09
C GLU A 9 9.24 12.38 0.62
N GLY A 10 10.23 13.02 1.27
CA GLY A 10 11.65 12.85 0.96
C GLY A 10 12.29 11.54 1.42
N GLU A 11 11.61 10.77 2.28
CA GLU A 11 12.10 9.49 2.81
C GLU A 11 11.48 8.27 2.10
N TYR A 12 10.59 8.49 1.13
CA TYR A 12 9.94 7.42 0.35
C TYR A 12 10.87 6.74 -0.65
N GLY A 13 12.07 7.27 -0.88
CA GLY A 13 12.95 6.79 -1.95
C GLY A 13 13.26 5.30 -1.89
N THR A 14 13.48 4.76 -0.69
CA THR A 14 13.90 3.36 -0.50
C THR A 14 12.76 2.44 -0.06
N PHE A 15 11.67 3.00 0.47
CA PHE A 15 10.58 2.22 1.06
C PHE A 15 9.95 1.17 0.11
N PRO A 16 9.63 1.50 -1.16
CA PRO A 16 9.13 0.49 -2.11
C PRO A 16 10.13 -0.64 -2.39
N GLU A 17 11.43 -0.31 -2.48
CA GLU A 17 12.49 -1.28 -2.78
C GLU A 17 12.70 -2.24 -1.60
N GLU A 18 12.67 -1.72 -0.37
CA GLU A 18 12.76 -2.53 0.86
C GLU A 18 11.58 -3.51 0.99
N VAL A 19 10.36 -3.03 0.71
CA VAL A 19 9.17 -3.90 0.71
C VAL A 19 9.30 -4.96 -0.38
N GLN A 20 9.68 -4.58 -1.60
CA GLN A 20 9.83 -5.54 -2.70
C GLN A 20 10.91 -6.60 -2.41
N SER A 21 12.03 -6.21 -1.81
CA SER A 21 13.06 -7.14 -1.37
C SER A 21 12.49 -8.15 -0.36
N ALA A 22 11.79 -7.68 0.67
CA ALA A 22 11.19 -8.55 1.68
C ALA A 22 10.13 -9.50 1.09
N LEU A 23 9.37 -9.06 0.07
CA LEU A 23 8.43 -9.91 -0.65
C LEU A 23 9.13 -11.01 -1.45
N SER A 24 10.30 -10.70 -2.04
CA SER A 24 11.04 -11.64 -2.89
C SER A 24 11.68 -12.81 -2.12
N GLU A 25 11.87 -12.65 -0.82
CA GLU A 25 12.39 -13.69 0.07
C GLU A 25 11.34 -14.74 0.43
N VAL A 26 10.05 -14.44 0.23
CA VAL A 26 8.96 -15.37 0.54
C VAL A 26 8.81 -16.39 -0.58
N PRO A 27 8.90 -17.71 -0.29
CA PRO A 27 8.70 -18.74 -1.30
C PRO A 27 7.32 -18.63 -1.96
N ASN A 28 7.27 -18.81 -3.28
CA ASN A 28 6.01 -18.75 -4.06
C ASN A 28 4.95 -19.81 -3.67
N THR A 29 5.30 -20.74 -2.79
CA THR A 29 4.40 -21.77 -2.24
C THR A 29 3.65 -21.31 -1.00
N GLU A 30 3.98 -20.13 -0.45
CA GLU A 30 3.43 -19.61 0.79
C GLU A 30 2.59 -18.35 0.52
N SER A 31 1.51 -18.18 1.29
CA SER A 31 0.70 -16.96 1.24
C SER A 31 1.25 -15.94 2.22
N LEU A 32 1.57 -14.75 1.75
CA LEU A 32 2.02 -13.64 2.58
C LEU A 32 0.89 -12.62 2.80
N ILE A 33 0.69 -12.24 4.05
CA ILE A 33 -0.15 -11.10 4.41
C ILE A 33 0.76 -9.95 4.84
N LEU A 34 0.71 -8.86 4.08
CA LEU A 34 1.39 -7.61 4.37
C LEU A 34 0.37 -6.61 4.95
N MET A 35 0.66 -6.08 6.13
CA MET A 35 -0.23 -5.15 6.85
C MET A 35 0.55 -3.92 7.28
N GLY A 36 -0.16 -2.82 7.51
CA GLY A 36 0.41 -1.61 8.08
C GLY A 36 0.01 -0.36 7.31
N ASP A 37 0.66 0.74 7.67
CA ASP A 37 0.36 2.04 7.08
C ASP A 37 1.34 2.34 5.95
N PHE A 38 0.86 2.28 4.71
CA PHE A 38 1.65 2.58 3.53
C PHE A 38 1.65 4.07 3.19
N ASN A 39 0.86 4.88 3.92
CA ASN A 39 0.64 6.29 3.66
C ASN A 39 0.41 6.57 2.14
N ALA A 40 -0.30 5.64 1.49
CA ALA A 40 -0.61 5.68 0.08
C ALA A 40 -1.94 6.42 -0.11
N HIS A 41 -1.99 7.38 -1.04
CA HIS A 41 -3.22 8.09 -1.39
C HIS A 41 -4.12 7.19 -2.27
N VAL A 42 -4.71 6.16 -1.65
CA VAL A 42 -5.51 5.13 -2.33
C VAL A 42 -6.73 5.72 -3.07
N GLY A 43 -7.31 6.80 -2.55
CA GLY A 43 -8.49 7.45 -3.15
C GLY A 43 -8.21 8.30 -4.39
N VAL A 44 -7.09 9.04 -4.39
CA VAL A 44 -6.76 9.96 -5.51
C VAL A 44 -6.26 9.17 -6.72
N ASP A 45 -5.51 8.10 -6.49
CA ASP A 45 -4.91 7.28 -7.55
C ASP A 45 -5.67 5.95 -7.76
N ALA A 46 -6.99 5.94 -7.59
CA ALA A 46 -7.80 4.72 -7.65
C ALA A 46 -7.57 3.88 -8.92
N GLU A 47 -7.31 4.52 -10.06
CA GLU A 47 -6.95 3.85 -11.32
C GLU A 47 -5.64 3.06 -11.23
N LYS A 48 -4.66 3.58 -10.48
CA LYS A 48 -3.34 2.96 -10.26
C LYS A 48 -3.42 1.72 -9.36
N TRP A 49 -4.48 1.64 -8.52
CA TRP A 49 -4.70 0.57 -7.54
C TRP A 49 -5.82 -0.41 -7.92
N ASN A 50 -6.31 -0.34 -9.16
CA ASN A 50 -7.31 -1.26 -9.68
C ASN A 50 -6.80 -2.71 -9.65
N GLY A 51 -7.53 -3.61 -8.99
CA GLY A 51 -7.17 -5.02 -8.81
C GLY A 51 -6.31 -5.33 -7.58
N VAL A 52 -5.78 -4.31 -6.89
CA VAL A 52 -5.06 -4.45 -5.61
C VAL A 52 -6.02 -4.22 -4.43
N ILE A 53 -6.94 -3.26 -4.59
CA ILE A 53 -7.98 -2.99 -3.59
C ILE A 53 -9.09 -4.02 -3.76
N GLY A 54 -9.38 -4.79 -2.71
CA GLY A 54 -10.54 -5.68 -2.71
C GLY A 54 -11.83 -4.89 -2.94
N LYS A 55 -12.84 -5.51 -3.58
CA LYS A 55 -14.18 -4.95 -3.91
C LYS A 55 -14.98 -4.32 -2.74
N ASN A 56 -14.39 -4.25 -1.55
CA ASN A 56 -14.95 -3.75 -0.30
C ASN A 56 -14.20 -2.51 0.23
N GLY A 57 -13.17 -2.03 -0.47
CA GLY A 57 -12.56 -0.74 -0.14
C GLY A 57 -13.59 0.38 -0.37
N PRO A 58 -13.73 1.36 0.53
CA PRO A 58 -14.63 2.49 0.33
C PRO A 58 -14.12 3.28 -0.89
N SER A 59 -14.69 3.01 -2.06
CA SER A 59 -14.36 3.72 -3.30
C SER A 59 -14.88 5.16 -3.31
N ASP A 60 -15.76 5.54 -2.38
CA ASP A 60 -16.44 6.85 -2.41
C ASP A 60 -16.74 7.39 -1.00
N SER A 61 -15.72 7.77 -0.24
CA SER A 61 -15.96 8.62 0.95
C SER A 61 -14.88 9.67 1.24
N ILE A 62 -14.02 10.02 0.28
CA ILE A 62 -13.06 11.12 0.43
C ILE A 62 -13.58 12.41 -0.22
N ASN A 63 -14.89 12.52 -0.44
CA ASN A 63 -15.55 13.75 -0.88
C ASN A 63 -16.73 14.12 0.05
N THR A 64 -16.44 14.47 1.30
CA THR A 64 -17.31 15.25 2.22
C THR A 64 -16.42 15.67 3.39
N SER A 65 -16.13 16.93 3.70
CA SER A 65 -16.98 18.14 3.69
C SER A 65 -16.06 19.37 3.72
N GLU A 66 -16.47 20.43 3.02
CA GLU A 66 -16.12 21.88 3.17
C GLU A 66 -14.72 22.31 3.62
#